data_AF-A0A0H5SA03-F1
#
_entry.id   AF-A0A0H5SA03-F1
#
_cell.length_a   1.000
_cell.length_b   1.000
_cell.length_c   1.000
_cell.angle_alpha   90.00
_cell.angle_beta   90.00
_cell.angle_gamma   90.00
#
_symmetry.space_group_name_H-M   'P 1'
#
loop_
_entity.id
_entity.type
_entity.pdbx_description
1 polymer ?
#
loop_
_entity_poly.entity_id
_entity_poly.type
_entity_poly.pdbx_seq_one_letter_code
_entity_poly.pdbx_strand_id
1 'polypeptide(L)'
;MNTYANFVTNGTGLFEKLPGMTVRVCTLVSQFWIPLRREWAMLHGLIDCSKESLHYVLNSSINNIVVLIVGGAEEALDAHPGSHMLTLSKRKGFIKIAIETGAQLVPMYSFGENELFEQASFKIHFRCKPQSDLVELFSKIK
;
A
#
# COMPACT_ATOMS: atom_id res chain seq x y z
N MET A 1 5.38 3.43 7.33
CA MET A 1 4.61 4.12 8.41
C MET A 1 4.18 5.51 7.97
N ASN A 2 4.96 6.15 7.10
CA ASN A 2 4.77 7.52 6.64
C ASN A 2 3.45 7.74 5.88
N THR A 3 3.05 6.80 5.01
CA THR A 3 1.79 6.91 4.26
C THR A 3 0.58 7.01 5.18
N TYR A 4 0.60 6.30 6.32
CA TYR A 4 -0.47 6.38 7.30
C TYR A 4 -0.52 7.78 7.95
N ALA A 5 0.62 8.29 8.41
CA ALA A 5 0.71 9.59 9.05
C ALA A 5 0.39 10.78 8.12
N ASN A 6 0.61 10.65 6.81
CA ASN A 6 0.35 11.73 5.85
C ASN A 6 -1.05 11.71 5.26
N PHE A 7 -1.59 10.52 4.96
CA PHE A 7 -2.82 10.38 4.16
C PHE A 7 -4.00 9.83 4.93
N VAL A 8 -3.75 9.08 6.00
CA VAL A 8 -4.82 8.49 6.82
C VAL A 8 -5.16 9.41 7.99
N THR A 9 -4.15 10.05 8.58
CA THR A 9 -4.38 11.04 9.64
C THR A 9 -4.29 12.45 9.06
N ASN A 10 -5.02 13.40 9.66
CA ASN A 10 -4.86 14.83 9.33
C ASN A 10 -3.58 15.44 9.96
N GLY A 11 -2.53 14.64 10.15
CA GLY A 11 -1.34 15.05 10.90
C GLY A 11 -0.51 16.13 10.20
N THR A 12 -0.59 16.21 8.87
CA THR A 12 0.14 17.21 8.06
C THR A 12 -0.76 18.29 7.46
N GLY A 13 -2.00 18.39 7.94
CA GLY A 13 -3.02 19.30 7.42
C GLY A 13 -3.46 18.95 6.00
N LEU A 14 -3.77 17.67 5.76
CA LEU A 14 -4.13 17.16 4.45
C LEU A 14 -5.48 17.71 3.98
N PHE A 15 -6.45 17.81 4.89
CA PHE A 15 -7.81 18.25 4.56
C PHE A 15 -7.87 19.73 4.18
N GLU A 16 -6.98 20.55 4.75
CA GLU A 16 -6.83 21.96 4.39
C GLU A 16 -6.13 22.11 3.03
N LYS A 17 -5.20 21.21 2.71
CA LYS A 17 -4.45 21.22 1.44
C LYS A 17 -5.24 20.67 0.26
N LEU A 18 -6.14 19.71 0.51
CA LEU A 18 -6.97 19.05 -0.51
C LEU A 18 -8.47 19.21 -0.19
N PRO A 19 -9.00 20.44 -0.24
CA PRO A 19 -10.38 20.71 0.12
C PRO A 19 -11.33 20.00 -0.86
N GLY A 20 -12.31 19.29 -0.31
CA GLY A 20 -13.36 18.61 -1.09
C GLY A 20 -12.93 17.31 -1.78
N MET A 21 -11.68 16.87 -1.58
CA MET A 21 -11.20 15.59 -2.08
C MET A 21 -11.27 14.51 -1.00
N THR A 22 -11.63 13.30 -1.38
CA THR A 22 -11.68 12.14 -0.49
C THR A 22 -10.49 11.25 -0.75
N VAL A 23 -9.55 11.22 0.18
CA VAL A 23 -8.35 10.38 0.09
C VAL A 23 -8.66 9.00 0.66
N ARG A 24 -8.37 7.95 -0.12
CA ARG A 24 -8.48 6.55 0.29
C ARG A 24 -7.13 5.87 0.13
N VAL A 25 -6.64 5.27 1.21
CA VAL A 25 -5.35 4.58 1.21
C VAL A 25 -5.58 3.09 1.00
N CYS A 26 -4.88 2.51 0.03
CA CYS A 26 -4.98 1.09 -0.26
C CYS A 26 -4.03 0.27 0.62
N THR A 27 -4.53 -0.83 1.15
CA THR A 27 -3.74 -1.80 1.91
C THR A 27 -4.04 -3.25 1.52
N LEU A 28 -3.20 -4.18 1.97
CA LEU A 28 -3.37 -5.61 1.74
C LEU A 28 -4.68 -6.10 2.37
N VAL A 29 -5.40 -6.98 1.66
CA VAL A 29 -6.68 -7.55 2.12
C VAL A 29 -6.59 -8.22 3.49
N SER A 30 -5.41 -8.75 3.84
CA SER A 30 -5.14 -9.36 5.14
C SER A 30 -5.37 -8.43 6.33
N GLN A 31 -5.27 -7.10 6.13
CA GLN A 31 -5.58 -6.13 7.19
C GLN A 31 -7.07 -6.12 7.58
N PHE A 32 -7.96 -6.61 6.71
CA PHE A 32 -9.41 -6.63 6.91
C PHE A 32 -9.94 -7.96 7.46
N TRP A 33 -9.09 -8.97 7.68
CA TRP A 33 -9.52 -10.29 8.16
C TRP A 33 -9.91 -10.31 9.64
N ILE A 34 -9.25 -9.51 10.47
CA ILE A 34 -9.54 -9.44 11.91
C ILE A 34 -10.68 -8.42 12.12
N PRO A 35 -11.83 -8.81 12.68
CA PRO A 35 -13.02 -7.94 12.75
C PRO A 35 -12.78 -6.56 13.38
N LEU A 36 -12.10 -6.50 14.54
CA LEU A 36 -11.80 -5.21 15.18
C LEU A 36 -10.86 -4.34 14.34
N ARG A 37 -9.84 -4.95 13.73
CA ARG A 37 -8.90 -4.24 12.86
C ARG A 37 -9.58 -3.74 11.59
N ARG A 38 -10.52 -4.52 11.06
CA ARG A 38 -11.31 -4.18 9.87
C ARG A 38 -12.11 -2.91 10.10
N GLU A 39 -12.85 -2.82 11.21
CA GLU A 39 -13.62 -1.61 11.55
C GLU A 39 -12.69 -0.40 11.71
N TRP A 40 -11.56 -0.59 12.40
CA TRP A 40 -10.55 0.46 12.55
C TRP A 40 -10.01 0.94 11.20
N ALA A 41 -9.70 0.02 10.29
CA ALA A 41 -9.21 0.36 8.96
C ALA A 41 -10.27 1.11 8.14
N MET A 42 -11.52 0.62 8.14
CA MET A 42 -12.62 1.25 7.42
C MET A 42 -12.98 2.63 7.97
N LEU A 43 -12.93 2.82 9.29
CA LEU A 43 -13.13 4.13 9.94
C LEU A 43 -12.12 5.17 9.43
N HIS A 44 -10.88 4.73 9.19
CA HIS A 44 -9.79 5.54 8.67
C HIS A 44 -9.80 5.68 7.15
N GLY A 45 -10.83 5.18 6.45
CA GLY A 45 -10.96 5.28 5.00
C GLY A 45 -10.01 4.38 4.22
N LEU A 46 -9.42 3.36 4.85
CA LEU A 46 -8.60 2.37 4.17
C LEU A 46 -9.47 1.46 3.30
N ILE A 47 -8.94 1.13 2.12
CA ILE A 47 -9.55 0.21 1.16
C ILE A 47 -8.56 -0.90 0.80
N ASP A 48 -9.03 -1.97 0.19
CA ASP A 48 -8.18 -3.04 -0.30
C ASP A 48 -7.50 -2.67 -1.64
N CYS A 49 -6.32 -3.20 -1.89
CA CYS A 49 -5.57 -2.99 -3.15
C CYS A 49 -6.11 -3.81 -4.35
N SER A 50 -7.30 -4.42 -4.29
CA SER A 50 -7.81 -5.21 -5.42
C SER A 50 -8.12 -4.34 -6.64
N LYS A 51 -8.08 -4.94 -7.82
CA LYS A 51 -8.40 -4.24 -9.07
C LYS A 51 -9.84 -3.71 -9.02
N GLU A 52 -10.76 -4.50 -8.50
CA GLU A 52 -12.19 -4.20 -8.40
C GLU A 52 -12.45 -2.99 -7.50
N SER A 53 -11.79 -2.95 -6.34
CA SER A 53 -11.90 -1.83 -5.38
C SER A 53 -11.33 -0.54 -5.95
N LEU A 54 -10.17 -0.61 -6.61
CA LEU A 54 -9.57 0.54 -7.28
C LEU A 54 -10.50 1.10 -8.38
N HIS A 55 -11.07 0.25 -9.22
CA HIS A 55 -12.04 0.69 -10.23
C HIS A 55 -13.28 1.30 -9.60
N TYR A 56 -13.82 0.67 -8.57
CA TYR A 56 -15.01 1.17 -7.89
C TYR A 56 -14.77 2.59 -7.36
N VAL A 57 -13.69 2.81 -6.62
CA VAL A 57 -13.40 4.11 -6.02
C VAL A 57 -13.11 5.18 -7.08
N LEU A 58 -12.29 4.85 -8.08
CA LEU A 58 -11.93 5.81 -9.14
C LEU A 58 -13.11 6.18 -10.04
N ASN A 59 -14.07 5.27 -10.24
CA ASN A 59 -15.28 5.55 -11.03
C ASN A 59 -16.43 6.16 -10.21
N SER A 60 -16.41 6.02 -8.88
CA SER A 60 -17.51 6.50 -8.02
C SER A 60 -17.58 8.03 -7.90
N SER A 61 -16.44 8.72 -7.98
CA SER A 61 -16.40 10.19 -7.88
C SER A 61 -15.09 10.73 -8.45
N ILE A 62 -15.18 11.88 -9.13
CA ILE A 62 -14.02 12.60 -9.67
C ILE A 62 -13.12 13.19 -8.56
N ASN A 63 -13.66 13.37 -7.35
CA ASN A 63 -12.92 13.94 -6.21
C ASN A 63 -12.24 12.87 -5.36
N ASN A 64 -12.24 11.61 -5.78
CA ASN A 64 -11.58 10.54 -5.05
C ASN A 64 -10.10 10.47 -5.43
N ILE A 65 -9.23 10.48 -4.41
CA ILE A 65 -7.81 10.20 -4.55
C ILE A 65 -7.54 8.83 -3.97
N VAL A 66 -6.85 8.00 -4.73
CA VAL A 66 -6.41 6.69 -4.27
C VAL A 66 -4.90 6.68 -4.09
N VAL A 67 -4.46 6.36 -2.87
CA VAL A 67 -3.03 6.24 -2.53
C VAL A 67 -2.65 4.78 -2.51
N LEU A 68 -1.87 4.36 -3.52
CA LEU A 68 -1.41 2.98 -3.68
C LEU A 68 0.09 2.87 -3.42
N ILE A 69 0.47 1.99 -2.49
CA ILE A 69 1.87 1.67 -2.21
C ILE A 69 2.28 0.49 -3.10
N VAL A 70 3.00 0.78 -4.19
CA VAL A 70 3.33 -0.22 -5.24
C VAL A 70 4.23 -1.33 -4.71
N GLY A 71 5.13 -1.02 -3.78
CA GLY A 71 6.06 -1.99 -3.17
C GLY A 71 5.43 -3.09 -2.35
N GLY A 72 4.37 -2.75 -1.61
CA GLY A 72 3.68 -3.66 -0.72
C GLY A 72 4.64 -4.45 0.18
N ALA A 73 4.34 -5.74 0.38
CA ALA A 73 5.10 -6.62 1.27
C ALA A 73 6.53 -6.94 0.78
N GLU A 74 6.80 -6.90 -0.53
CA GLU A 74 8.12 -7.26 -1.08
C GLU A 74 9.16 -6.20 -0.74
N GLU A 75 8.86 -4.92 -1.02
CA GLU A 75 9.74 -3.81 -0.62
C GLU A 75 9.82 -3.68 0.90
N ALA A 76 8.70 -3.92 1.61
CA ALA A 76 8.69 -3.88 3.06
C ALA A 76 9.52 -4.99 3.71
N LEU A 77 9.85 -6.08 3.02
CA LEU A 77 10.72 -7.15 3.52
C LEU A 77 12.20 -6.99 3.13
N ASP A 78 12.51 -6.02 2.26
CA ASP A 78 13.87 -5.72 1.80
C ASP A 78 14.35 -4.34 2.27
N ALA A 79 13.63 -3.72 3.22
CA ALA A 79 13.92 -2.39 3.73
C ALA A 79 15.07 -2.44 4.74
N HIS A 80 16.30 -2.36 4.24
CA HIS A 80 17.52 -2.36 5.04
C HIS A 80 18.13 -0.95 5.14
N PRO A 81 18.64 -0.54 6.31
CA PRO A 81 19.30 0.75 6.47
C PRO A 81 20.40 0.98 5.44
N GLY A 82 20.44 2.17 4.84
CA GLY A 82 21.46 2.55 3.84
C GLY A 82 21.20 2.04 2.41
N SER A 83 20.09 1.34 2.16
CA SER A 83 19.69 0.92 0.83
C SER A 83 18.20 1.11 0.57
N HIS A 84 17.85 1.49 -0.65
CA HIS A 84 16.47 1.68 -1.10
C HIS A 84 16.23 0.87 -2.38
N MET A 85 15.75 -0.37 -2.23
CA MET A 85 15.40 -1.21 -3.36
C MET A 85 13.91 -1.08 -3.69
N LEU A 86 13.60 -0.63 -4.92
CA LEU A 86 12.24 -0.44 -5.39
C LEU A 86 11.85 -1.49 -6.43
N THR A 87 10.73 -2.17 -6.22
CA THR A 87 10.17 -3.22 -7.08
C THR A 87 9.10 -2.66 -8.01
N LEU A 88 9.47 -1.64 -8.80
CA LEU A 88 8.55 -0.96 -9.71
C LEU A 88 8.49 -1.61 -11.09
N SER A 89 9.62 -2.08 -11.63
CA SER A 89 9.75 -2.53 -13.02
C SER A 89 8.80 -3.67 -13.41
N LYS A 90 8.48 -4.54 -12.45
CA LYS A 90 7.59 -5.70 -12.64
C LYS A 90 6.11 -5.37 -12.40
N ARG A 91 5.79 -4.28 -11.70
CA ARG A 91 4.43 -3.97 -11.21
C ARG A 91 3.81 -2.82 -12.00
N LYS A 92 3.27 -3.12 -13.19
CA LYS A 92 2.65 -2.11 -14.09
C LYS A 92 1.11 -2.07 -14.03
N GLY A 93 0.48 -2.87 -13.15
CA GLY A 93 -0.98 -3.00 -13.09
C GLY A 93 -1.70 -1.70 -12.75
N PHE A 94 -1.13 -0.88 -11.86
CA PHE A 94 -1.72 0.40 -11.48
C PHE A 94 -1.75 1.41 -12.65
N ILE A 95 -0.77 1.35 -13.56
CA ILE A 95 -0.74 2.17 -14.77
C ILE A 95 -1.89 1.77 -15.70
N LYS A 96 -2.11 0.47 -15.86
CA LYS A 96 -3.23 -0.04 -16.65
C LYS A 96 -4.58 0.45 -16.09
N ILE A 97 -4.77 0.37 -14.76
CA ILE A 97 -5.99 0.86 -14.11
C ILE A 97 -6.16 2.38 -14.32
N ALA A 98 -5.08 3.16 -14.19
CA ALA A 98 -5.14 4.60 -14.42
C ALA A 98 -5.55 4.96 -15.86
N ILE A 99 -5.03 4.23 -16.86
CA ILE A 99 -5.45 4.39 -18.26
C ILE A 99 -6.92 4.00 -18.44
N GLU A 100 -7.36 2.87 -17.87
CA GLU A 100 -8.74 2.39 -17.97
C GLU A 100 -9.75 3.34 -17.31
N THR A 101 -9.37 4.02 -16.24
CA THR A 101 -10.23 4.92 -15.44
C THR A 101 -10.08 6.40 -15.80
N GLY A 102 -9.05 6.77 -16.56
CA GLY A 102 -8.69 8.18 -16.82
C GLY A 102 -8.07 8.90 -15.61
N ALA A 103 -7.67 8.16 -14.56
CA ALA A 103 -7.09 8.74 -13.36
C ALA A 103 -5.68 9.31 -13.63
N GLN A 104 -5.37 10.45 -13.01
CA GLN A 104 -4.03 11.04 -13.07
C GLN A 104 -3.08 10.34 -12.09
N LEU A 105 -1.91 9.93 -12.59
CA LEU A 105 -0.86 9.33 -11.77
C LEU A 105 0.08 10.40 -11.22
N VAL A 106 0.16 10.49 -9.89
CA VAL A 106 1.12 11.35 -9.19
C VAL A 106 2.16 10.46 -8.51
N PRO A 107 3.41 10.41 -8.99
CA PRO A 107 4.46 9.65 -8.32
C PRO A 107 4.84 10.35 -7.00
N MET A 108 4.90 9.57 -5.92
CA MET A 108 5.40 10.03 -4.63
C MET A 108 6.43 9.07 -4.09
N TYR A 109 7.47 9.61 -3.48
CA TYR A 109 8.52 8.86 -2.83
C TYR A 109 8.85 9.50 -1.48
N SER A 110 9.08 8.66 -0.47
CA SER A 110 9.36 9.07 0.89
C SER A 110 10.73 8.57 1.30
N PHE A 111 11.53 9.45 1.91
CA PHE A 111 12.88 9.15 2.39
C PHE A 111 12.87 8.94 3.91
N GLY A 112 13.88 8.22 4.41
CA GLY A 112 14.09 8.05 5.85
C GLY A 112 13.33 6.89 6.49
N GLU A 113 12.47 6.17 5.75
CA GLU A 113 11.69 5.07 6.33
C GLU A 113 12.55 3.83 6.65
N ASN A 114 13.59 3.54 5.85
CA ASN A 114 14.42 2.35 5.99
C ASN A 114 15.45 2.49 7.12
N GLU A 115 15.70 3.71 7.56
CA GLU A 115 16.67 4.06 8.59
C GLU A 115 16.05 4.01 10.01
N LEU A 116 14.73 3.85 10.12
CA LEU A 116 14.02 3.85 11.40
C LEU A 116 14.09 2.52 12.15
N PHE A 117 14.12 1.40 11.43
CA PHE A 117 14.04 0.07 12.02
C PHE A 117 15.03 -0.88 11.34
N GLU A 118 15.72 -1.69 12.15
CA GLU A 118 16.52 -2.79 11.63
C GLU A 118 15.63 -3.98 11.32
N GLN A 119 15.73 -4.51 10.09
CA GLN A 119 15.03 -5.73 9.70
C GLN A 119 15.78 -6.97 10.15
N ALA A 120 15.03 -7.95 10.66
CA ALA A 120 15.58 -9.26 10.98
C ALA A 120 16.11 -9.93 9.71
N SER A 121 17.43 -10.06 9.63
CA SER A 121 18.10 -10.73 8.50
C SER A 121 17.89 -12.24 8.57
N PHE A 122 16.86 -12.77 7.92
CA PHE A 122 16.76 -14.20 7.68
C PHE A 122 17.68 -14.61 6.52
N LYS A 123 18.95 -14.92 6.82
CA LYS A 123 19.84 -15.61 5.88
C LYS A 123 19.37 -17.06 5.71
N ILE A 124 18.35 -17.29 4.88
CA ILE A 124 17.99 -18.64 4.46
C ILE A 124 18.93 -19.02 3.30
N HIS A 125 19.88 -19.92 3.58
CA HIS A 125 20.90 -20.41 2.65
C HIS A 125 20.36 -21.29 1.51
N PHE A 126 19.04 -21.36 1.31
CA PHE A 126 18.44 -22.01 0.16
C PHE A 126 17.83 -20.95 -0.75
N ARG A 127 18.38 -20.84 -1.95
CA ARG A 127 17.81 -20.09 -3.07
C ARG A 127 16.55 -20.80 -3.59
N CYS A 128 15.54 -20.90 -2.73
CA CYS A 128 14.15 -21.20 -3.09
C CYS A 128 13.39 -19.88 -3.15
N LYS A 129 12.61 -19.68 -4.22
CA LYS A 129 11.75 -18.51 -4.43
C LYS A 129 10.88 -18.27 -3.18
N PRO A 130 11.03 -17.17 -2.42
CA PRO A 130 10.23 -16.98 -1.22
C PRO A 130 9.33 -15.76 -1.38
N GLN A 131 8.18 -15.94 -2.03
CA GLN A 131 7.05 -15.02 -1.87
C GLN A 131 5.70 -15.70 -2.08
N SER A 132 5.61 -16.70 -2.95
CA SER A 132 4.44 -17.59 -3.03
C SER A 132 4.18 -18.29 -1.70
N ASP A 133 5.24 -18.76 -1.04
CA ASP A 133 5.11 -19.74 0.04
C ASP A 133 4.67 -19.11 1.37
N LEU A 134 5.00 -17.84 1.63
CA LEU A 134 4.51 -17.13 2.82
C LEU A 134 3.06 -16.70 2.67
N VAL A 135 2.66 -16.24 1.47
CA VAL A 135 1.24 -15.96 1.18
C VAL A 135 0.42 -17.25 1.23
N GLU A 136 0.98 -18.37 0.77
CA GLU A 136 0.37 -19.70 0.84
C GLU A 136 0.35 -20.27 2.27
N LEU A 137 1.36 -19.96 3.10
CA LEU A 137 1.37 -20.32 4.52
C LEU A 137 0.25 -19.57 5.28
N PHE A 138 0.04 -18.28 5.00
CA PHE A 138 -1.08 -17.52 5.56
C PHE A 138 -2.44 -17.91 4.95
N SER A 139 -2.49 -18.49 3.74
CA SER A 139 -3.74 -19.06 3.19
C SER A 139 -4.05 -20.47 3.69
N LYS A 140 -3.04 -21.21 4.18
CA LYS A 140 -3.16 -22.56 4.75
C LYS A 140 -3.48 -22.55 6.25
N ILE A 141 -3.33 -21.42 6.92
CA ILE A 141 -3.90 -21.19 8.26
C ILE A 141 -5.35 -20.77 8.04
N LYS A 142 -6.22 -21.77 7.83
CA LYS A 142 -7.67 -21.65 7.80
C LYS A 142 -8.26 -22.64 8.78
#